data_AF-A0A4Q3VHC8-F1
#
_entry.id   AF-A0A4Q3VHC8-F1
#
_cell.length_a   1.000
_cell.length_b   1.000
_cell.length_c   1.000
_cell.angle_alpha   90.00
_cell.angle_beta   90.00
_cell.angle_gamma   90.00
#
_symmetry.space_group_name_H-M   'P 1'
#
loop_
_entity.id
_entity.type
_entity.pdbx_description
1 polymer ?
#
loop_
_entity_poly.entity_id
_entity_poly.type
_entity_poly.pdbx_seq_one_letter_code
_entity_poly.pdbx_strand_id
1 'polypeptide(L)'
;MKHGKWPELALDEIMDDAVVGLKVCPLCDALNARGNEVCFVCDWRGEFRRDRETIEDGLLSMMSRFPELVEGFAPYRKPTFRERMGRWWQRVSSRP
;
A
#
# COMPACT_ATOMS: atom_id res chain seq x y z
N MET A 1 18.53 -17.11 6.21
CA MET A 1 17.79 -15.83 6.20
C MET A 1 16.63 -15.98 7.16
N LYS A 2 16.55 -15.15 8.20
CA LYS A 2 15.47 -15.23 9.19
C LYS A 2 14.24 -14.59 8.56
N HIS A 3 13.25 -15.42 8.18
CA HIS A 3 11.94 -14.94 7.74
C HIS A 3 11.34 -14.12 8.88
N GLY A 4 11.15 -12.82 8.63
CA GLY A 4 10.39 -11.96 9.53
C GLY A 4 9.02 -12.59 9.74
N LYS A 5 8.69 -12.88 11.00
CA LYS A 5 7.46 -13.55 11.37
C LYS A 5 6.34 -12.52 11.24
N TRP A 6 5.61 -12.59 10.14
CA TRP A 6 4.42 -11.78 9.93
C TRP A 6 3.33 -12.22 10.91
N PRO A 7 2.65 -11.29 11.61
CA PRO A 7 1.40 -11.64 12.26
C PRO A 7 0.38 -11.92 11.15
N GLU A 8 0.09 -13.19 10.95
CA GLU A 8 -0.79 -13.72 9.89
C GLU A 8 -2.13 -12.96 9.79
N LEU A 9 -2.66 -12.50 10.93
CA LEU A 9 -3.89 -11.70 11.05
C LEU A 9 -3.81 -10.29 10.45
N ALA A 10 -2.63 -9.69 10.32
CA ALA A 10 -2.48 -8.35 9.72
C ALA A 10 -2.43 -8.40 8.19
N LEU A 11 -2.05 -9.55 7.62
CA LEU A 11 -1.87 -9.68 6.18
C LEU A 11 -3.21 -9.68 5.46
N ASP A 12 -4.21 -10.37 6.00
CA ASP A 12 -5.55 -10.48 5.42
C ASP A 12 -6.25 -9.10 5.35
N GLU A 13 -6.18 -8.31 6.42
CA GLU A 13 -6.74 -6.94 6.43
C GLU A 13 -6.03 -6.02 5.43
N ILE A 14 -4.69 -6.09 5.35
CA ILE A 14 -3.91 -5.35 4.35
C ILE A 14 -4.30 -5.79 2.93
N MET A 15 -4.54 -7.08 2.75
CA MET A 15 -4.88 -7.65 1.46
C MET A 15 -6.27 -7.22 0.99
N ASP A 16 -7.25 -7.19 1.90
CA ASP A 16 -8.60 -6.71 1.61
C ASP A 16 -8.59 -5.25 1.14
N ASP A 17 -7.87 -4.38 1.84
CA ASP A 17 -7.71 -2.97 1.45
C ASP A 17 -6.96 -2.83 0.12
N ALA A 18 -5.91 -3.63 -0.09
CA ALA A 18 -5.13 -3.63 -1.32
C ALA A 18 -5.97 -4.04 -2.54
N VAL A 19 -6.80 -5.08 -2.42
CA VAL A 19 -7.68 -5.54 -3.50
C VAL A 19 -8.67 -4.45 -3.93
N VAL A 20 -9.15 -3.63 -2.99
CA VAL A 20 -10.04 -2.51 -3.30
C VAL A 20 -9.29 -1.35 -3.97
N GLY A 21 -8.04 -1.11 -3.55
CA GLY A 21 -7.24 0.06 -3.94
C GLY A 21 -6.33 -0.12 -5.14
N LEU A 22 -6.09 -1.36 -5.60
CA LEU A 22 -5.13 -1.68 -6.65
C LEU A 22 -5.78 -2.30 -7.89
N LYS A 23 -5.00 -2.38 -8.97
CA LYS A 23 -5.32 -3.04 -10.24
C LYS A 23 -4.04 -3.46 -10.94
N VAL A 24 -4.09 -4.44 -11.84
CA VAL A 24 -2.90 -5.00 -12.50
C VAL A 24 -2.93 -4.71 -14.00
N CYS A 25 -1.80 -4.23 -14.54
CA CYS A 25 -1.65 -4.01 -15.97
C CYS A 25 -1.61 -5.36 -16.71
N PRO A 26 -2.43 -5.59 -17.75
CA PRO A 26 -2.45 -6.85 -18.47
C PRO A 26 -1.23 -7.06 -19.39
N LEU A 27 -0.44 -6.01 -19.65
CA LEU A 27 0.71 -6.08 -20.54
C LEU A 27 2.04 -6.36 -19.82
N CYS A 28 2.23 -5.76 -18.64
CA CYS A 28 3.51 -5.82 -17.92
C CYS A 28 3.36 -6.25 -16.46
N ASP A 29 2.16 -6.68 -16.06
CA ASP A 29 1.83 -7.19 -14.72
C ASP A 29 2.11 -6.23 -13.56
N ALA A 30 2.30 -4.94 -13.84
CA ALA A 30 2.54 -3.94 -12.81
C ALA A 30 1.28 -3.67 -11.98
N LEU A 31 1.43 -3.68 -10.65
CA LEU A 31 0.42 -3.23 -9.69
C LEU A 31 0.30 -1.70 -9.71
N ASN A 32 -0.87 -1.21 -10.08
CA ASN A 32 -1.20 0.21 -10.19
C ASN A 32 -2.24 0.60 -9.15
N ALA A 33 -2.21 1.86 -8.70
CA ALA A 33 -3.31 2.41 -7.91
C ALA A 33 -4.59 2.46 -8.76
N ARG A 34 -5.75 2.21 -8.15
CA ARG A 34 -7.03 2.16 -8.86
C ARG A 34 -7.35 3.45 -9.62
N GLY A 35 -6.94 4.59 -9.08
CA GLY A 35 -7.10 5.92 -9.69
C GLY A 35 -6.21 6.19 -10.92
N ASN A 36 -5.16 5.40 -11.17
CA ASN A 36 -4.25 5.66 -12.29
C ASN A 36 -4.88 5.27 -13.62
N GLU A 37 -5.23 6.19 -14.50
CA GLU A 37 -5.83 5.86 -15.81
C GLU A 37 -4.85 5.14 -16.76
N VAL A 38 -3.55 5.31 -16.51
CA VAL A 38 -2.45 4.83 -17.34
C VAL A 38 -1.51 3.99 -16.50
N CYS A 39 -0.93 2.92 -17.07
CA CYS A 39 0.08 2.13 -16.40
C CYS A 39 1.35 2.96 -16.20
N PHE A 40 1.81 3.16 -14.97
CA PHE A 40 3.00 3.99 -14.71
C PHE A 40 4.32 3.36 -15.18
N VAL A 41 4.30 2.08 -15.58
CA VAL A 41 5.49 1.35 -16.05
C VAL A 41 5.60 1.38 -17.58
N CYS A 42 4.51 1.09 -18.29
CA CYS A 42 4.53 0.87 -19.74
C CYS A 42 3.60 1.80 -20.54
N ASP A 43 3.03 2.81 -19.88
CA ASP A 43 2.09 3.79 -20.47
C ASP A 43 0.83 3.21 -21.11
N TRP A 44 0.53 1.93 -20.84
CA TRP A 44 -0.65 1.28 -21.36
C TRP A 44 -1.94 1.91 -20.82
N ARG A 45 -2.96 2.01 -21.70
CA ARG A 45 -4.29 2.55 -21.41
C ARG A 45 -5.35 1.51 -21.75
N GLY A 46 -6.32 1.32 -20.87
CA GLY A 46 -7.44 0.41 -21.10
C GLY A 46 -7.95 -0.24 -19.81
N GLU A 47 -8.55 -1.41 -19.96
CA GLU A 47 -9.10 -2.21 -18.85
C GLU A 47 -8.05 -3.03 -18.08
N PHE A 48 -7.69 -2.57 -16.89
CA PHE A 48 -6.81 -3.30 -15.99
C PHE A 48 -7.51 -4.52 -15.38
N ARG A 49 -6.74 -5.57 -15.06
CA ARG A 49 -7.22 -6.70 -14.27
C ARG A 49 -7.47 -6.26 -12.83
N ARG A 50 -8.56 -6.75 -12.23
CA ARG A 50 -9.04 -6.35 -10.89
C ARG A 50 -9.50 -7.54 -10.04
N ASP A 51 -9.31 -8.75 -10.53
CA ASP A 51 -9.62 -9.93 -9.74
C ASP A 51 -8.66 -10.00 -8.54
N ARG A 52 -9.21 -10.50 -7.42
CA ARG A 52 -8.50 -10.60 -6.15
C ARG A 52 -7.21 -11.38 -6.31
N GLU A 53 -7.29 -12.58 -6.89
CA GLU A 53 -6.17 -13.52 -7.04
C GLU A 53 -4.95 -12.85 -7.72
N THR A 54 -5.15 -12.16 -8.86
CA THR A 54 -4.05 -11.47 -9.55
C THR A 54 -3.45 -10.32 -8.72
N ILE A 55 -4.27 -9.58 -7.97
CA ILE A 55 -3.77 -8.50 -7.11
C ILE A 55 -2.96 -9.06 -5.94
N GLU A 56 -3.47 -10.11 -5.30
CA GLU A 56 -2.80 -10.80 -4.20
C GLU A 56 -1.45 -11.35 -4.63
N ASP A 57 -1.41 -12.07 -5.76
CA ASP A 57 -0.19 -12.62 -6.33
C ASP A 57 0.83 -11.53 -6.68
N GLY A 58 0.36 -10.44 -7.29
CA GLY A 58 1.20 -9.29 -7.62
C GLY A 58 1.80 -8.65 -6.35
N LEU A 59 1.00 -8.54 -5.29
CA LEU A 59 1.41 -7.87 -4.06
C LEU A 59 2.41 -8.74 -3.29
N LEU A 60 2.10 -10.03 -3.13
CA LEU A 60 2.98 -11.02 -2.51
C LEU A 60 4.32 -11.11 -3.26
N SER A 61 4.29 -11.12 -4.59
CA SER A 61 5.49 -11.11 -5.43
C SER A 61 6.34 -9.85 -5.20
N MET A 62 5.70 -8.67 -5.15
CA MET A 62 6.39 -7.41 -4.87
C MET A 62 7.01 -7.39 -3.48
N MET A 63 6.27 -7.78 -2.45
CA MET A 63 6.75 -7.79 -1.06
C MET A 63 7.85 -8.83 -0.83
N SER A 64 7.78 -9.97 -1.54
CA SER A 64 8.84 -10.98 -1.50
C SER A 64 10.14 -10.49 -2.11
N ARG A 65 10.07 -9.63 -3.14
CA ARG A 65 11.23 -9.03 -3.81
C ARG A 65 11.81 -7.83 -3.05
N PHE A 66 10.95 -7.06 -2.38
CA PHE A 66 11.30 -5.84 -1.66
C PHE A 66 10.77 -5.89 -0.22
N PRO A 67 11.45 -6.62 0.68
CA PRO A 67 11.03 -6.79 2.08
C PRO A 67 10.92 -5.48 2.87
N GLU A 68 11.52 -4.40 2.40
CA GLU A 68 11.43 -3.06 3.00
C GLU A 68 10.08 -2.37 2.76
N LEU A 69 9.37 -2.73 1.68
CA LEU A 69 8.06 -2.13 1.37
C LEU A 69 6.98 -2.56 2.36
N VAL A 70 7.20 -3.71 3.01
CA VAL A 70 6.41 -4.26 4.12
C VAL A 70 6.11 -3.23 5.19
N GLU A 71 7.11 -2.46 5.61
CA GLU A 71 6.94 -1.46 6.67
C GLU A 71 6.03 -0.32 6.22
N GLY A 72 6.00 -0.04 4.92
CA GLY A 72 5.13 0.96 4.30
C GLY A 72 3.65 0.54 4.20
N PHE A 73 3.35 -0.76 4.31
CA PHE A 73 1.98 -1.28 4.34
C PHE A 73 1.35 -1.28 5.73
N ALA A 74 2.04 -0.75 6.75
CA ALA A 74 1.42 -0.53 8.06
C ALA A 74 0.13 0.29 7.89
N PRO A 75 -1.00 -0.14 8.49
CA PRO A 75 -2.30 0.49 8.28
C PRO A 75 -2.19 2.00 8.58
N TYR A 76 -2.56 2.81 7.59
CA TYR A 76 -2.53 4.26 7.73
C TYR A 76 -3.56 4.70 8.78
N ARG A 77 -3.09 4.92 10.01
CA ARG A 77 -3.92 5.47 11.09
C ARG A 77 -4.06 6.98 10.90
N LYS A 78 -5.25 7.43 10.48
CA LYS A 78 -5.59 8.85 10.49
C LYS A 78 -5.38 9.41 11.90
N PRO A 79 -4.55 10.45 12.08
CA PRO A 79 -4.33 11.01 13.41
C PRO A 79 -5.59 11.69 13.92
N THR A 80 -5.92 11.40 15.18
CA THR A 80 -7.05 11.96 15.91
C THR A 80 -6.92 13.47 16.06
N PHE A 81 -8.05 14.16 16.30
CA PHE A 81 -8.07 15.61 16.55
C PHE A 81 -7.10 16.02 17.69
N ARG A 82 -7.05 15.23 18.77
CA ARG A 82 -6.13 15.45 19.90
C ARG A 82 -4.66 15.36 19.48
N GLU A 83 -4.29 14.34 18.69
CA GLU A 83 -2.92 14.18 18.17
C GLU A 83 -2.53 15.27 17.14
N ARG A 84 -3.52 15.84 16.44
CA ARG A 84 -3.28 17.00 15.56
C ARG A 84 -3.04 18.27 16.37
N MET A 85 -3.84 18.50 17.40
CA MET A 85 -3.71 19.66 18.30
C MET A 85 -2.42 19.60 19.13
N GLY A 86 -2.02 18.43 19.62
CA GLY A 86 -0.75 18.25 20.34
C GLY A 86 0.47 18.62 19.49
N ARG A 87 0.46 18.25 18.19
CA ARG A 87 1.51 18.64 17.23
C ARG A 87 1.51 20.13 16.88
N TRP A 88 0.39 20.82 17.04
CA TRP A 88 0.33 22.28 16.91
C TRP A 88 0.94 22.94 18.15
N TRP A 89 0.55 22.50 19.35
CA TRP A 89 1.11 22.99 20.61
C TRP A 89 2.62 22.81 20.71
N GLN A 90 3.15 21.62 20.37
CA GLN A 90 4.60 21.38 20.31
C GLN A 90 5.32 22.32 19.34
N ARG A 91 4.70 22.68 18.21
CA ARG A 91 5.29 23.64 17.25
C ARG A 91 5.27 25.07 17.78
N VAL A 92 4.26 25.44 18.57
CA VAL A 92 4.12 26.78 19.15
C VAL A 92 5.04 26.94 20.37
N SER A 93 5.20 25.91 21.19
CA SER A 93 6.09 25.94 22.37
C SER A 93 7.58 25.82 22.05
N SER A 94 7.94 25.37 20.84
CA SER A 94 9.33 25.20 20.40
C SER A 94 9.84 26.35 19.53
N ARG A 95 9.09 27.47 19.44
CA ARG A 95 9.61 28.72 18.89
C ARG A 95 10.27 29.50 20.05
N PRO A 96 11.58 29.84 19.97
CA PRO A 96 12.25 30.66 20.98
C PRO A 96 11.68 32.07 21.05
#